data_AF-A0A7W0TUK1-F1
#
_entry.id   AF-A0A7W0TUK1-F1
#
_cell.length_a   1.000
_cell.length_b   1.000
_cell.length_c   1.000
_cell.angle_alpha   90.00
_cell.angle_beta   90.00
_cell.angle_gamma   90.00
#
_symmetry.space_group_name_H-M   'P 1'
#
loop_
_entity.id
_entity.type
_entity.pdbx_description
1 polymer ?
#
loop_
_entity_poly.entity_id
_entity_poly.type
_entity_poly.pdbx_seq_one_letter_code
_entity_poly.pdbx_strand_id
1 'polypeptide(L)'
;MAELPDADGALPETPHEVALDRAKIDELLDRVRLGGAVDLLEETLKAIDWDRFAAVTGTRLAPLERVELVAYYRAKWADVGPLYLAELLSTEFMTEQRARGDVVFSPRLLELGRNDPELWAEIRHFFRRKEAVMGLLLLAHRPSPETAD
;
A
#
# COMPACT_ATOMS: atom_id res chain seq x y z
N MET A 1 -14.45 3.45 20.77
CA MET A 1 -14.44 2.63 19.53
C MET A 1 -14.69 3.56 18.37
N ALA A 2 -13.89 3.44 17.31
CA ALA A 2 -14.04 4.20 16.08
C ALA A 2 -14.84 3.37 15.07
N GLU A 3 -15.69 3.99 14.26
CA GLU A 3 -16.42 3.37 13.15
C GLU A 3 -16.17 4.18 11.87
N LEU A 4 -16.19 3.51 10.71
CA LEU A 4 -15.92 4.08 9.40
C LEU A 4 -17.11 3.87 8.44
N PRO A 5 -17.26 4.73 7.40
CA PRO A 5 -18.35 4.67 6.44
C PRO A 5 -18.00 3.73 5.26
N ASP A 6 -17.98 2.43 5.53
CA ASP A 6 -18.48 1.46 4.55
C ASP A 6 -19.74 0.83 5.16
N ALA A 7 -20.67 0.38 4.32
CA ALA A 7 -22.12 0.23 4.58
C ALA A 7 -22.57 -0.55 5.84
N ASP A 8 -21.65 -1.13 6.62
CA ASP A 8 -21.91 -1.91 7.84
C ASP A 8 -21.21 -1.41 9.13
N GLY A 9 -20.44 -0.31 9.10
CA GLY A 9 -19.82 0.28 10.31
C GLY A 9 -18.67 -0.53 10.93
N ALA A 10 -18.21 -1.60 10.28
CA ALA A 10 -17.09 -2.42 10.74
C ALA A 10 -15.73 -1.71 10.55
N LEU A 11 -14.83 -1.91 11.50
CA LEU A 11 -13.44 -1.49 11.35
C LEU A 11 -12.73 -2.37 10.31
N PRO A 12 -11.83 -1.78 9.48
CA PRO A 12 -10.99 -2.55 8.57
C PRO A 12 -10.28 -3.73 9.24
N GLU A 13 -10.33 -4.88 8.58
CA GLU A 13 -9.64 -6.08 9.04
C GLU A 13 -8.24 -6.19 8.44
N THR A 14 -8.10 -5.80 7.18
CA THR A 14 -6.85 -5.93 6.44
C THR A 14 -6.35 -4.60 5.87
N PRO A 15 -5.04 -4.46 5.58
CA PRO A 15 -4.49 -3.21 5.04
C PRO A 15 -5.04 -2.79 3.66
N HIS A 16 -5.69 -3.66 2.89
CA HIS A 16 -6.23 -3.27 1.56
C HIS A 16 -7.61 -2.61 1.65
N GLU A 17 -8.26 -2.65 2.82
CA GLU A 17 -9.58 -2.05 3.05
C GLU A 17 -9.48 -0.57 3.45
N VAL A 18 -8.27 -0.09 3.79
CA VAL A 18 -8.06 1.31 4.18
C VAL A 18 -7.75 2.19 2.97
N ALA A 19 -8.28 3.41 2.99
CA ALA A 19 -7.87 4.44 2.05
C ALA A 19 -6.47 4.94 2.39
N LEU A 20 -5.58 4.96 1.39
CA LEU A 20 -4.25 5.52 1.51
C LEU A 20 -4.15 6.88 0.83
N ASP A 21 -3.43 7.80 1.48
CA ASP A 21 -2.98 9.07 0.96
C ASP A 21 -1.77 8.83 0.03
N ARG A 22 -2.03 8.92 -1.27
CA ARG A 22 -1.05 8.64 -2.32
C ARG A 22 0.12 9.62 -2.35
N ALA A 23 -0.08 10.86 -1.90
CA ALA A 23 1.02 11.84 -1.84
C ALA A 23 2.11 11.39 -0.85
N LYS A 24 1.71 10.79 0.28
CA LYS A 24 2.68 10.22 1.25
C LYS A 24 3.42 9.01 0.70
N ILE A 25 2.80 8.26 -0.20
CA ILE A 25 3.44 7.12 -0.88
C ILE A 25 4.50 7.64 -1.86
N ASP A 26 4.24 8.73 -2.58
CA ASP A 26 5.25 9.37 -3.42
C ASP A 26 6.44 9.86 -2.60
N GLU A 27 6.18 10.57 -1.49
CA GLU A 27 7.21 11.04 -0.56
C GLU A 27 8.05 9.86 0.00
N LEU A 28 7.39 8.76 0.33
CA LEU A 28 8.06 7.53 0.76
C LEU A 28 9.03 7.03 -0.32
N LEU A 29 8.57 6.93 -1.58
CA LEU A 29 9.43 6.44 -2.66
C LEU A 29 10.59 7.37 -2.94
N ASP A 30 10.40 8.69 -2.85
CA ASP A 30 11.49 9.65 -2.98
C ASP A 30 12.56 9.46 -1.91
N ARG A 31 12.17 9.22 -0.65
CA ARG A 31 13.14 8.89 0.41
C ARG A 31 13.87 7.57 0.16
N VAL A 32 13.16 6.53 -0.28
CA VAL A 32 13.77 5.22 -0.59
C VAL A 32 14.75 5.33 -1.76
N ARG A 33 14.43 6.11 -2.81
CA ARG A 33 15.32 6.39 -3.95
C ARG A 33 16.64 7.05 -3.52
N LEU A 34 16.61 7.83 -2.45
CA LEU A 34 17.79 8.45 -1.84
C LEU A 34 18.56 7.52 -0.89
N GLY A 35 18.21 6.22 -0.84
CA GLY A 35 18.85 5.23 0.01
C GLY A 35 18.28 5.13 1.43
N GLY A 36 17.10 5.71 1.68
CA GLY A 36 16.45 5.63 2.99
C GLY A 36 16.00 4.21 3.32
N ALA A 37 16.40 3.70 4.49
CA ALA A 37 15.84 2.50 5.08
C ALA A 37 14.48 2.81 5.72
N VAL A 38 13.50 1.92 5.54
CA VAL A 38 12.12 2.14 5.99
C VAL A 38 11.53 0.89 6.64
N ASP A 39 10.60 1.11 7.57
CA ASP A 39 9.70 0.08 8.09
C ASP A 39 8.38 0.16 7.31
N LEU A 40 8.09 -0.86 6.49
CA LEU A 40 6.92 -0.84 5.61
C LEU A 40 5.59 -0.80 6.38
N LEU A 41 5.51 -1.36 7.59
CA LEU A 41 4.30 -1.29 8.39
C LEU A 41 4.08 0.15 8.88
N GLU A 42 5.12 0.77 9.43
CA GLU A 42 5.02 2.16 9.89
C GLU A 42 4.73 3.13 8.74
N GLU A 43 5.33 2.92 7.57
CA GLU A 43 5.07 3.76 6.40
C GLU A 43 3.65 3.55 5.85
N THR A 44 3.14 2.32 5.88
CA THR A 44 1.73 2.06 5.55
C THR A 44 0.79 2.79 6.51
N LEU A 45 1.03 2.71 7.83
CA LEU A 45 0.23 3.41 8.84
C LEU A 45 0.27 4.93 8.68
N LYS A 46 1.42 5.50 8.31
CA LYS A 46 1.54 6.94 8.00
C LYS A 46 0.74 7.33 6.77
N ALA A 47 0.70 6.46 5.76
CA ALA A 47 -0.01 6.66 4.52
C ALA A 47 -1.53 6.59 4.67
N ILE A 48 -2.08 5.98 5.72
CA ILE A 48 -3.55 5.91 5.91
C ILE A 48 -4.18 7.30 6.04
N ASP A 49 -5.29 7.50 5.32
CA ASP A 49 -6.17 8.65 5.45
C ASP A 49 -7.07 8.49 6.67
N TRP A 50 -6.48 8.73 7.85
CA TRP A 50 -7.17 8.62 9.15
C TRP A 50 -8.35 9.57 9.30
N ASP A 51 -8.45 10.61 8.47
CA ASP A 51 -9.54 11.57 8.54
C ASP A 51 -10.86 11.00 8.00
N ARG A 52 -10.80 9.86 7.30
CA ARG A 52 -12.01 9.11 6.96
C ARG A 52 -12.66 8.48 8.16
N PHE A 53 -11.88 8.14 9.20
CA PHE A 53 -12.37 7.47 10.40
C PHE A 53 -13.16 8.45 11.28
N ALA A 54 -14.28 7.96 11.82
CA ALA A 54 -15.10 8.69 12.75
C ALA A 54 -15.18 7.95 14.10
N ALA A 55 -15.49 8.67 15.16
CA ALA A 55 -15.96 8.06 16.40
C ALA A 55 -17.34 7.45 16.17
N VAL A 56 -17.76 6.52 17.04
CA VAL A 56 -19.13 5.96 17.06
C VAL A 56 -20.23 7.04 17.09
N THR A 57 -19.92 8.22 17.61
CA THR A 57 -20.81 9.40 17.60
C THR A 57 -20.93 10.08 16.23
N GLY A 58 -20.25 9.57 15.19
CA GLY A 58 -20.17 10.17 13.85
C GLY A 58 -19.28 11.41 13.78
N THR A 59 -18.59 11.76 14.86
CA THR A 59 -17.68 12.91 14.92
C THR A 59 -16.27 12.52 14.47
N ARG A 60 -15.49 13.49 13.99
CA ARG A 60 -14.07 13.28 13.70
C ARG A 60 -13.35 12.76 14.94
N LEU A 61 -12.41 11.82 14.74
CA LEU A 61 -11.58 11.31 15.82
C LEU A 61 -10.81 12.44 16.51
N ALA A 62 -10.86 12.45 17.83
CA ALA A 62 -9.98 13.27 18.65
C ALA A 62 -8.52 12.82 18.46
N PRO A 63 -7.53 13.71 18.71
CA PRO A 63 -6.12 13.37 18.52
C PRO A 63 -5.67 12.13 19.29
N LEU A 64 -6.17 11.93 20.52
CA LEU A 64 -5.84 10.76 21.33
C LEU A 64 -6.45 9.48 20.75
N GLU A 65 -7.70 9.51 20.32
CA GLU A 65 -8.37 8.35 19.70
C GLU A 65 -7.65 7.92 18.42
N ARG A 66 -7.15 8.88 17.64
CA ARG A 66 -6.32 8.59 16.46
C ARG A 66 -5.01 7.89 16.84
N VAL A 67 -4.34 8.33 17.90
CA VAL A 67 -3.10 7.68 18.38
C VAL A 67 -3.38 6.25 18.83
N GLU A 68 -4.47 6.02 19.57
CA GLU A 68 -4.90 4.69 20.00
C GLU A 68 -5.25 3.79 18.81
N LEU A 69 -5.93 4.33 17.81
CA LEU A 69 -6.29 3.59 16.61
C LEU A 69 -5.07 3.18 15.79
N VAL A 70 -4.09 4.08 15.64
CA VAL A 70 -2.80 3.76 14.99
C VAL A 70 -2.08 2.65 15.77
N ALA A 71 -2.06 2.72 17.10
CA ALA A 71 -1.44 1.70 17.93
C ALA A 71 -2.15 0.34 17.82
N TYR A 72 -3.48 0.35 17.76
CA TYR A 72 -4.28 -0.85 17.50
C TYR A 72 -3.91 -1.50 16.17
N TYR A 73 -3.88 -0.74 15.06
CA TYR A 73 -3.55 -1.30 13.74
C TYR A 73 -2.09 -1.73 13.60
N ARG A 74 -1.16 -1.02 14.25
CA ARG A 74 0.22 -1.48 14.37
C ARG A 74 0.31 -2.87 14.99
N ALA A 75 -0.42 -3.11 16.08
CA ALA A 75 -0.44 -4.41 16.71
C ALA A 75 -1.20 -5.46 15.87
N LYS A 76 -2.34 -5.08 15.29
CA LYS A 76 -3.20 -5.95 14.47
C LYS A 76 -2.48 -6.48 13.23
N TRP A 77 -1.65 -5.66 12.59
CA TRP A 77 -0.99 -5.99 11.33
C TRP A 77 0.51 -6.29 11.48
N ALA A 78 0.98 -6.55 12.71
CA ALA A 78 2.39 -6.82 12.98
C ALA A 78 2.90 -8.10 12.31
N ASP A 79 2.02 -9.04 11.96
CA ASP A 79 2.32 -10.29 11.27
C ASP A 79 2.17 -10.21 9.74
N VAL A 80 1.73 -9.06 9.21
CA VAL A 80 1.61 -8.84 7.77
C VAL A 80 3.01 -8.74 7.17
N GLY A 81 3.32 -9.67 6.27
CA GLY A 81 4.64 -9.76 5.66
C GLY A 81 5.00 -8.53 4.80
N PRO A 82 6.30 -8.16 4.72
CA PRO A 82 6.75 -6.97 4.01
C PRO A 82 6.43 -6.99 2.51
N LEU A 83 6.37 -8.17 1.89
CA LEU A 83 6.02 -8.29 0.48
C LEU A 83 4.59 -7.82 0.20
N TYR A 84 3.64 -8.16 1.08
CA TYR A 84 2.25 -7.76 0.94
C TYR A 84 2.09 -6.23 1.07
N LEU A 85 2.75 -5.63 2.07
CA LEU A 85 2.74 -4.17 2.26
C LEU A 85 3.39 -3.44 1.09
N ALA A 86 4.50 -3.97 0.56
CA ALA A 86 5.16 -3.41 -0.62
C ALA A 86 4.26 -3.48 -1.87
N GLU A 87 3.53 -4.60 -2.07
CA GLU A 87 2.57 -4.73 -3.17
C GLU A 87 1.43 -3.71 -3.07
N LEU A 88 0.87 -3.52 -1.87
CA LEU A 88 -0.17 -2.54 -1.61
C LEU A 88 0.30 -1.12 -1.94
N LEU A 89 1.44 -0.70 -1.39
CA LEU A 89 2.01 0.63 -1.64
C LEU A 89 2.38 0.84 -3.11
N SER A 90 2.94 -0.18 -3.77
CA SER A 90 3.24 -0.15 -5.21
C SER A 90 1.98 0.03 -6.05
N THR A 91 0.89 -0.64 -5.70
CA THR A 91 -0.39 -0.54 -6.41
C THR A 91 -0.97 0.87 -6.33
N GLU A 92 -0.98 1.47 -5.14
CA GLU A 92 -1.46 2.85 -4.97
C GLU A 92 -0.57 3.88 -5.66
N PHE A 93 0.76 3.70 -5.60
CA PHE A 93 1.71 4.52 -6.36
C PHE A 93 1.42 4.46 -7.87
N MET A 94 1.30 3.26 -8.44
CA MET A 94 1.00 3.10 -9.87
C MET A 94 -0.36 3.69 -10.25
N THR A 95 -1.34 3.61 -9.34
CA THR A 95 -2.66 4.22 -9.54
C THR A 95 -2.55 5.75 -9.62
N GLU A 96 -1.75 6.36 -8.73
CA GLU A 96 -1.48 7.80 -8.75
C GLU A 96 -0.74 8.24 -10.01
N GLN A 97 0.34 7.53 -10.38
CA GLN A 97 1.10 7.83 -11.60
C GLN A 97 0.22 7.76 -12.85
N ARG A 98 -0.76 6.86 -12.86
CA ARG A 98 -1.74 6.78 -13.94
C ARG A 98 -2.74 7.94 -13.92
N ALA A 99 -3.18 8.36 -12.73
CA ALA A 99 -4.09 9.49 -12.57
C ALA A 99 -3.45 10.82 -13.01
N ARG A 100 -2.15 10.99 -12.74
CA ARG A 100 -1.36 12.16 -13.16
C ARG A 100 -0.99 12.15 -14.64
N GLY A 101 -1.09 11.01 -15.30
CA GLY A 101 -0.71 10.84 -16.70
C GLY A 101 0.78 10.55 -16.92
N ASP A 102 1.56 10.33 -15.86
CA ASP A 102 2.96 9.89 -15.97
C ASP A 102 3.05 8.46 -16.51
N VAL A 103 2.03 7.63 -16.22
CA VAL A 103 1.85 6.31 -16.81
C VAL A 103 0.62 6.34 -17.71
N VAL A 104 0.85 6.30 -19.02
CA VAL A 104 -0.22 6.28 -20.03
C VAL A 104 -0.37 4.90 -20.63
N PHE A 105 -1.56 4.32 -20.50
CA PHE A 105 -1.90 3.08 -21.20
C PHE A 105 -2.35 3.38 -22.62
N SER A 106 -1.94 2.54 -23.56
CA SER A 106 -2.43 2.64 -24.93
C SER A 106 -3.95 2.45 -24.99
N PRO A 107 -4.64 3.03 -25.99
CA PRO A 107 -6.08 2.81 -26.17
C PRO A 107 -6.45 1.32 -26.26
N ARG A 108 -5.62 0.51 -26.92
CA ARG A 108 -5.82 -0.94 -27.02
C ARG A 108 -5.72 -1.66 -25.67
N LEU A 109 -4.81 -1.23 -24.80
CA LEU A 109 -4.68 -1.79 -23.45
C LEU A 109 -5.87 -1.41 -22.57
N LEU A 110 -6.38 -0.19 -22.72
CA LEU A 110 -7.62 0.28 -22.09
C LEU A 110 -8.84 -0.53 -22.54
N GLU A 111 -8.95 -0.82 -23.84
CA GLU A 111 -10.00 -1.66 -24.41
C GLU A 111 -9.93 -3.08 -23.87
N LEU A 112 -8.74 -3.69 -23.82
CA LEU A 112 -8.53 -5.02 -23.24
C LEU A 112 -9.07 -5.11 -21.81
N GLY A 113 -8.71 -4.14 -20.95
CA GLY A 113 -9.16 -4.13 -19.55
C GLY A 113 -10.68 -3.94 -19.38
N ARG A 114 -11.37 -3.38 -20.38
CA ARG A 114 -12.83 -3.17 -20.36
C ARG A 114 -13.59 -4.35 -20.96
N ASN A 115 -13.09 -4.89 -22.06
CA ASN A 115 -13.82 -5.85 -22.89
C ASN A 115 -13.45 -7.31 -22.57
N ASP A 116 -12.23 -7.56 -22.07
CA ASP A 116 -11.74 -8.91 -21.72
C ASP A 116 -11.18 -8.94 -20.28
N PRO A 117 -12.03 -8.76 -19.25
CA PRO A 117 -11.59 -8.63 -17.86
C PRO A 117 -10.90 -9.90 -17.31
N GLU A 118 -11.27 -11.08 -17.80
CA GLU A 118 -10.65 -12.35 -17.42
C GLU A 118 -9.20 -12.43 -17.91
N LEU A 119 -8.97 -12.16 -19.19
CA LEU A 119 -7.62 -12.10 -19.77
C LEU A 119 -6.79 -11.01 -19.10
N TRP A 120 -7.40 -9.85 -18.79
CA TRP A 120 -6.73 -8.82 -18.02
C TRP A 120 -6.32 -9.28 -16.61
N ALA A 121 -7.16 -10.05 -15.94
CA ALA A 121 -6.84 -10.65 -14.64
C ALA A 121 -5.70 -11.67 -14.74
N GLU A 122 -5.67 -12.50 -15.77
CA GLU A 122 -4.57 -13.46 -16.02
C GLU A 122 -3.23 -12.75 -16.21
N ILE A 123 -3.20 -11.70 -17.03
CA ILE A 123 -1.99 -10.89 -17.26
C ILE A 123 -1.51 -10.27 -15.95
N ARG A 124 -2.40 -9.64 -15.17
CA ARG A 124 -2.05 -9.06 -13.87
C ARG A 124 -1.54 -10.11 -12.90
N HIS A 125 -2.13 -11.31 -12.90
CA HIS A 125 -1.69 -12.42 -12.05
C HIS A 125 -0.26 -12.89 -12.40
N PHE A 126 0.06 -12.98 -13.70
CA PHE A 126 1.41 -13.30 -14.14
C PHE A 126 2.44 -12.29 -13.63
N PHE A 127 2.19 -10.98 -13.81
CA PHE A 127 3.11 -9.93 -13.36
C PHE A 127 3.26 -9.90 -11.84
N ARG A 128 2.16 -10.01 -11.07
CA ARG A 128 2.23 -10.10 -9.60
C ARG A 128 3.10 -11.25 -9.12
N ARG A 129 2.96 -12.44 -9.72
CA ARG A 129 3.83 -13.59 -9.39
C ARG A 129 5.30 -13.32 -9.70
N LYS A 130 5.58 -12.72 -10.86
CA LYS A 130 6.96 -12.35 -11.25
C LYS A 130 7.56 -11.33 -10.27
N GLU A 131 6.80 -10.32 -9.89
CA GLU A 131 7.21 -9.27 -8.96
C GLU A 131 7.44 -9.81 -7.55
N ALA A 132 6.55 -10.67 -7.06
CA ALA A 132 6.71 -11.35 -5.79
C ALA A 132 8.01 -12.16 -5.71
N VAL A 133 8.29 -12.98 -6.73
CA VAL A 133 9.53 -13.76 -6.81
C VAL A 133 10.76 -12.85 -6.84
N MET A 134 10.72 -11.78 -7.64
CA MET A 134 11.80 -10.80 -7.70
C MET A 134 12.04 -10.12 -6.34
N GLY A 135 10.99 -9.72 -5.64
CA GLY A 135 11.08 -9.13 -4.30
C GLY A 135 11.70 -10.09 -3.28
N LEU A 136 11.28 -11.36 -3.28
CA LEU A 136 11.86 -12.39 -2.42
C LEU A 136 13.35 -12.60 -2.70
N LEU A 137 13.75 -12.63 -3.98
CA LEU A 137 15.15 -12.77 -4.37
C LEU A 137 15.99 -11.56 -3.94
N LEU A 138 15.47 -10.34 -4.08
CA LEU A 138 16.15 -9.12 -3.62
C LEU A 138 16.31 -9.10 -2.09
N LEU A 139 15.28 -9.51 -1.34
CA LEU A 139 15.35 -9.61 0.12
C LEU A 139 16.33 -10.70 0.59
N ALA A 140 16.43 -11.81 -0.15
CA ALA A 140 17.36 -12.89 0.16
C ALA A 140 18.81 -12.59 -0.27
N HIS A 141 19.01 -11.64 -1.18
CA HIS A 141 20.34 -11.30 -1.69
C HIS A 141 21.21 -10.70 -0.59
N ARG A 142 22.30 -11.39 -0.27
CA ARG A 142 23.38 -10.84 0.56
C ARG A 142 24.56 -10.56 -0.36
N PRO A 143 24.99 -9.31 -0.53
CA PRO A 143 26.22 -9.04 -1.24
C PRO A 143 27.37 -9.74 -0.49
N SER A 144 28.25 -10.40 -1.23
CA SER A 144 29.48 -10.96 -0.65
C SER A 144 30.21 -9.81 0.06
N PRO A 145 30.75 -10.01 1.28
CA PRO A 145 31.58 -8.98 1.87
C PRO A 145 32.70 -8.69 0.86
N GLU A 146 32.78 -7.44 0.39
CA GLU A 146 33.98 -6.99 -0.30
C GLU A 146 35.16 -7.34 0.61
N THR A 147 36.13 -8.07 0.06
CA THR A 147 37.49 -8.09 0.60
C THR A 147 37.94 -6.63 0.65
N ALA A 148 37.76 -6.03 1.82
CA ALA A 148 38.40 -4.78 2.18
C ALA A 148 39.90 -5.09 2.33
N ASP A 149 40.64 -4.85 1.26
CA ASP A 149 42.08 -4.57 1.31
C ASP A 149 42.30 -3.05 1.42
#